data_AF-A0A6A9QN86-F1
#
_entry.id   AF-A0A6A9QN86-F1
#
_cell.length_a   1.000
_cell.length_b   1.000
_cell.length_c   1.000
_cell.angle_alpha   90.00
_cell.angle_beta   90.00
_cell.angle_gamma   90.00
#
_symmetry.space_group_name_H-M   'P 1'
#
loop_
_entity.id
_entity.type
_entity.pdbx_description
1 polymer ?
#
loop_
_entity_poly.entity_id
_entity_poly.type
_entity_poly.pdbx_seq_one_letter_code
_entity_poly.pdbx_strand_id
1 'polypeptide(L)'
;MSKRKGKVSVAASTTVYIAVIVILIILAAIGFGLYATKSVAPVTSTSVSTVTSVSTTTVPTTVTSSTTATANVTTTVTSTTTTTKTATVTSLPPSDEILLNDSGTLYNNMVITQHYTANYACENTSSVQSLFSGLPGQEQQSTDCEVGVGVVPSGTLPLFVLTPAYAGLSIFGYQPLGATPEGFPTFTYNGTTHVVLTNCPGMGASNPALMCVDHPFLLYSPYFTAVEQHLGIKNGLNVTLSNGQTVHADEGVLFTPAHTHLIATSTGNSSIGWYLVVVLVMDPNIMPNPITGQCQDVVPSNLTDPTANCLTNITSLEHAMTTYDSAVIAANANNPIWQTLNDAFHVGGLQVIVPGLNSPADLMNTSNTNVVLYFSTPNMYPPNPI
;
A
#
# COMPACT_ATOMS: atom_id res chain seq x y z
N MET A 1 66.38 5.16 7.13
CA MET A 1 65.01 5.18 6.58
C MET A 1 64.38 3.80 6.79
N SER A 2 63.34 3.70 7.62
CA SER A 2 62.09 2.94 7.34
C SER A 2 61.28 2.80 8.64
N LYS A 3 60.15 3.48 8.69
CA LYS A 3 59.04 3.31 9.65
C LYS A 3 58.04 2.32 9.04
N ARG A 4 57.42 1.46 9.88
CA ARG A 4 55.98 1.12 9.88
C ARG A 4 55.71 0.17 11.06
N LYS A 5 55.12 0.69 12.15
CA LYS A 5 53.68 0.70 12.53
C LYS A 5 53.18 -0.67 13.01
N GLY A 6 53.30 -0.90 14.32
CA GLY A 6 52.54 -1.92 15.03
C GLY A 6 51.06 -1.53 15.11
N LYS A 7 50.17 -2.49 14.82
CA LYS A 7 48.72 -2.39 15.07
C LYS A 7 48.48 -2.27 16.57
N VAL A 8 47.82 -1.20 17.00
CA VAL A 8 47.21 -1.14 18.34
C VAL A 8 45.79 -1.68 18.18
N SER A 9 45.53 -2.87 18.71
CA SER A 9 44.16 -3.34 18.92
C SER A 9 43.61 -2.65 20.15
N VAL A 10 42.62 -1.78 19.99
CA VAL A 10 41.84 -1.29 21.13
C VAL A 10 40.85 -2.39 21.49
N ALA A 11 41.15 -3.14 22.54
CA ALA A 11 40.21 -4.06 23.14
C ALA A 11 39.18 -3.23 23.92
N ALA A 12 37.99 -3.02 23.36
CA ALA A 12 36.85 -2.53 24.11
C ALA A 12 36.41 -3.65 25.07
N SER A 13 36.55 -3.42 26.37
CA SER A 13 36.18 -4.39 27.41
C SER A 13 34.66 -4.65 27.36
N THR A 14 34.28 -5.90 27.10
CA THR A 14 32.90 -6.41 27.04
C THR A 14 32.09 -6.06 28.30
N THR A 15 32.77 -5.91 29.44
CA THR A 15 32.18 -5.50 30.72
C THR A 15 31.61 -4.07 30.69
N VAL A 16 32.25 -3.15 29.96
CA VAL A 16 31.78 -1.76 29.81
C VAL A 16 30.54 -1.71 28.92
N TYR A 17 30.49 -2.56 27.88
CA TYR A 17 29.34 -2.65 26.97
C TYR A 17 28.09 -3.20 27.68
N ILE A 18 28.26 -4.24 28.52
CA ILE A 18 27.17 -4.81 29.33
C ILE A 18 26.68 -3.80 30.38
N ALA A 19 27.57 -3.07 31.04
CA ALA A 19 27.20 -2.04 32.01
C ALA A 19 26.38 -0.90 31.38
N VAL A 20 26.74 -0.47 30.15
CA VAL A 20 25.98 0.55 29.40
C VAL A 20 24.60 0.03 29.00
N ILE A 21 24.47 -1.23 28.58
CA ILE A 21 23.18 -1.84 28.23
C ILE A 21 22.25 -1.92 29.46
N VAL A 22 22.77 -2.33 30.61
CA VAL A 22 21.95 -2.42 31.85
C VAL A 22 21.48 -1.03 32.30
N ILE A 23 22.33 0.00 32.20
CA ILE A 23 21.94 1.38 32.51
C ILE A 23 20.87 1.90 31.53
N LEU A 24 20.98 1.60 30.24
CA LEU A 24 19.98 1.99 29.24
C LEU A 24 18.63 1.30 29.45
N ILE A 25 18.62 0.03 29.87
CA ILE A 25 17.39 -0.72 30.19
C ILE A 25 16.71 -0.14 31.44
N ILE A 26 17.47 0.22 32.47
CA ILE A 26 16.94 0.84 33.69
C ILE A 26 16.37 2.23 33.39
N LEU A 27 17.06 3.04 32.57
CA LEU A 27 16.56 4.36 32.14
C LEU A 27 15.29 4.24 31.28
N ALA A 28 15.21 3.24 30.40
CA ALA A 28 14.00 2.97 29.62
C ALA A 28 12.83 2.53 30.51
N ALA A 29 13.05 1.62 31.47
CA ALA A 29 12.01 1.16 32.38
C ALA A 29 11.46 2.28 33.30
N ILE A 30 12.33 3.17 33.79
CA ILE A 30 11.92 4.34 34.59
C ILE A 30 11.20 5.37 33.69
N GLY A 31 11.64 5.55 32.45
CA GLY A 31 10.98 6.42 31.47
C GLY A 31 9.56 5.96 31.11
N PHE A 32 9.36 4.67 30.89
CA PHE A 32 8.04 4.09 30.62
C PHE A 32 7.14 4.06 31.86
N GLY A 33 7.68 3.81 33.05
CA GLY A 33 6.94 3.86 34.32
C GLY A 33 6.41 5.25 34.68
N LEU A 34 7.15 6.31 34.35
CA LEU A 34 6.71 7.70 34.53
C LEU A 34 5.75 8.18 33.42
N TYR A 35 5.81 7.60 32.22
CA TYR A 35 4.87 7.91 31.14
C TYR A 35 3.48 7.28 31.37
N ALA A 36 3.42 6.11 32.03
CA ALA A 36 2.17 5.39 32.31
C ALA A 36 1.28 6.01 33.41
N THR A 37 1.68 7.11 34.06
CA THR A 37 0.87 7.79 35.09
C THR A 37 0.40 9.19 34.71
N LYS A 38 0.61 9.62 33.45
CA LYS A 38 -0.01 10.85 32.97
C LYS A 38 -1.44 10.55 32.50
N SER A 39 -2.41 10.98 33.28
CA SER A 39 -3.80 11.07 32.82
C SER A 39 -3.86 12.06 31.65
N VAL A 40 -4.07 11.54 30.43
CA VAL A 40 -4.13 12.33 29.21
C VAL A 40 -5.59 12.72 28.96
N ALA A 41 -5.92 13.98 29.21
CA ALA A 41 -7.13 14.61 28.68
C ALA A 41 -7.08 14.60 27.14
N PRO A 42 -8.22 14.46 26.45
CA PRO A 42 -8.27 14.33 24.99
C PRO A 42 -7.56 15.50 24.31
N VAL A 43 -6.66 15.17 23.37
CA VAL A 43 -5.87 16.13 22.61
C VAL A 43 -6.57 16.36 21.27
N THR A 44 -7.11 17.57 21.08
CA THR A 44 -7.66 18.00 19.80
C THR A 44 -6.52 18.47 18.90
N SER A 45 -6.18 17.73 17.85
CA SER A 45 -5.20 18.16 16.85
C SER A 45 -5.91 18.84 15.68
N THR A 46 -5.64 20.14 15.50
CA THR A 46 -6.14 20.92 14.35
C THR A 46 -5.01 21.05 13.33
N SER A 47 -5.15 20.44 12.15
CA SER A 47 -4.26 20.71 11.02
C SER A 47 -4.94 21.69 10.05
N VAL A 48 -4.23 22.77 9.73
CA VAL A 48 -4.70 23.84 8.83
C VAL A 48 -3.87 23.77 7.56
N SER A 49 -4.49 23.49 6.42
CA SER A 49 -3.87 23.67 5.11
C SER A 49 -4.51 24.86 4.41
N THR A 50 -3.66 25.82 4.02
CA THR A 50 -4.07 27.04 3.32
C THR A 50 -3.80 26.86 1.83
N VAL A 51 -4.86 26.96 1.01
CA VAL A 51 -4.72 27.03 -0.45
C VAL A 51 -5.12 28.44 -0.89
N THR A 52 -4.16 29.19 -1.44
CA THR A 52 -4.40 30.53 -1.99
C THR A 52 -4.73 30.41 -3.46
N SER A 53 -5.95 30.76 -3.86
CA SER A 53 -6.30 30.92 -5.27
C SER A 53 -6.67 32.38 -5.56
N VAL A 54 -6.17 32.89 -6.69
CA VAL A 54 -6.39 34.26 -7.15
C VAL A 54 -7.34 34.20 -8.33
N SER A 55 -8.45 34.93 -8.29
CA SER A 55 -9.33 35.12 -9.43
C SER A 55 -9.62 36.60 -9.64
N THR A 56 -9.55 37.04 -10.89
CA THR A 56 -9.79 38.41 -11.33
C THR A 56 -11.12 38.49 -12.07
N THR A 57 -12.01 39.39 -11.63
CA THR A 57 -13.29 39.62 -12.30
C THR A 57 -13.41 41.09 -12.71
N THR A 58 -13.64 41.34 -13.99
CA THR A 58 -13.84 42.68 -14.57
C THR A 58 -15.33 42.98 -14.71
N VAL A 59 -15.81 44.10 -14.13
CA VAL A 59 -17.20 44.56 -14.29
C VAL A 59 -17.20 46.02 -14.78
N PRO A 60 -17.92 46.36 -15.86
CA PRO A 60 -18.08 47.74 -16.30
C PRO A 60 -19.22 48.43 -15.54
N THR A 61 -19.01 49.68 -15.11
CA THR A 61 -20.05 50.54 -14.53
C THR A 61 -20.16 51.87 -15.29
N THR A 62 -21.40 52.28 -15.59
CA THR A 62 -21.73 53.57 -16.20
C THR A 62 -22.15 54.56 -15.13
N VAL A 63 -21.45 55.71 -15.05
CA VAL A 63 -21.81 56.83 -14.19
C VAL A 63 -22.38 57.95 -15.05
N THR A 64 -23.62 58.34 -14.80
CA THR A 64 -24.27 59.45 -15.51
C THR A 64 -23.91 60.75 -14.79
N SER A 65 -23.21 61.66 -15.47
CA SER A 65 -23.07 63.05 -15.08
C SER A 65 -23.25 63.94 -16.30
N SER A 66 -23.88 65.09 -16.11
CA SER A 66 -24.18 66.06 -17.16
C SER A 66 -22.89 66.72 -17.65
N THR A 67 -22.18 66.04 -18.55
CA THR A 67 -21.26 66.53 -19.60
C THR A 67 -20.54 65.32 -20.18
N THR A 68 -20.58 65.15 -21.50
CA THR A 68 -20.12 63.97 -22.22
C THR A 68 -18.60 63.78 -22.10
N ALA A 69 -18.15 62.85 -21.27
CA ALA A 69 -16.81 62.28 -21.31
C ALA A 69 -16.86 60.81 -20.83
N THR A 70 -16.47 59.87 -21.70
CA THR A 70 -16.33 58.46 -21.36
C THR A 70 -14.93 58.23 -20.81
N ALA A 71 -14.80 57.95 -19.52
CA ALA A 71 -13.55 57.53 -18.91
C ALA A 71 -13.64 56.07 -18.45
N ASN A 72 -12.74 55.21 -18.95
CA ASN A 72 -12.57 53.87 -18.44
C ASN A 72 -11.73 53.93 -17.15
N VAL A 73 -12.35 53.69 -16.00
CA VAL A 73 -11.65 53.57 -14.72
C VAL A 73 -11.41 52.09 -14.44
N THR A 74 -10.15 51.69 -14.33
CA THR A 74 -9.76 50.35 -13.90
C THR A 74 -9.70 50.30 -12.38
N THR A 75 -10.71 49.72 -11.74
CA THR A 75 -10.71 49.49 -10.29
C THR A 75 -10.27 48.05 -10.01
N THR A 76 -9.08 47.89 -9.41
CA THR A 76 -8.60 46.58 -8.94
C THR A 76 -9.25 46.29 -7.58
N VAL A 77 -10.23 45.39 -7.53
CA VAL A 77 -10.83 44.92 -6.27
C VAL A 77 -10.18 43.58 -5.92
N THR A 78 -9.29 43.59 -4.93
CA THR A 78 -8.73 42.36 -4.35
C THR A 78 -9.79 41.76 -3.42
N SER A 79 -10.52 40.74 -3.89
CA SER A 79 -11.42 39.97 -3.02
C SER A 79 -10.67 38.74 -2.51
N THR A 80 -10.31 38.75 -1.23
CA THR A 80 -9.69 37.60 -0.57
C THR A 80 -10.80 36.64 -0.15
N THR A 81 -11.07 35.61 -0.94
CA THR A 81 -12.03 34.56 -0.57
C THR A 81 -11.29 33.50 0.25
N THR A 82 -11.41 33.58 1.57
CA THR A 82 -10.88 32.54 2.47
C THR A 82 -11.86 31.37 2.53
N THR A 83 -11.63 30.32 1.74
CA THR A 83 -12.42 29.09 1.83
C THR A 83 -11.82 28.20 2.92
N THR A 84 -12.33 28.30 4.14
CA THR A 84 -11.99 27.37 5.21
C THR A 84 -12.71 26.04 4.94
N LYS A 85 -12.01 25.07 4.36
CA LYS A 85 -12.55 23.71 4.22
C LYS A 85 -12.25 22.95 5.52
N THR A 86 -13.20 22.95 6.44
CA THR A 86 -13.14 22.10 7.64
C THR A 86 -13.37 20.65 7.20
N ALA A 87 -12.31 19.87 7.13
CA ALA A 87 -12.43 18.41 7.09
C ALA A 87 -12.57 17.93 8.53
N THR A 88 -13.78 17.52 8.91
CA THR A 88 -13.98 16.78 10.16
C THR A 88 -13.47 15.36 9.92
N VAL A 89 -12.24 15.06 10.35
CA VAL A 89 -11.86 13.67 10.58
C VAL A 89 -12.52 13.30 11.90
N THR A 90 -13.65 12.62 11.81
CA THR A 90 -14.29 12.02 12.98
C THR A 90 -13.32 10.96 13.50
N SER A 91 -12.59 11.27 14.58
CA SER A 91 -11.96 10.23 15.39
C SER A 91 -13.07 9.28 15.84
N LEU A 92 -12.98 8.01 15.48
CA LEU A 92 -13.99 7.00 15.81
C LEU A 92 -14.27 6.97 17.33
N PRO A 93 -15.53 6.72 17.73
CA PRO A 93 -15.88 6.52 19.12
C PRO A 93 -15.13 5.31 19.72
N PRO A 94 -14.84 5.33 21.03
CA PRO A 94 -14.20 4.20 21.69
C PRO A 94 -15.18 3.03 21.79
N SER A 95 -14.77 1.88 21.25
CA SER A 95 -15.14 0.53 21.69
C SER A 95 -16.62 0.24 22.01
N ASP A 96 -17.34 -0.28 21.03
CA ASP A 96 -18.18 -1.48 21.17
C ASP A 96 -17.97 -2.26 19.86
N GLU A 97 -17.37 -3.46 19.95
CA GLU A 97 -17.04 -4.40 18.85
C GLU A 97 -17.00 -3.81 17.43
N ILE A 98 -15.82 -3.36 16.99
CA ILE A 98 -15.57 -3.15 15.57
C ILE A 98 -15.98 -4.45 14.85
N LEU A 99 -16.85 -4.31 13.84
CA LEU A 99 -17.05 -5.24 12.73
C LEU A 99 -15.67 -5.64 12.16
N LEU A 100 -14.96 -6.57 12.81
CA LEU A 100 -13.62 -7.03 12.41
C LEU A 100 -13.64 -7.80 11.07
N ASN A 101 -14.84 -8.08 10.56
CA ASN A 101 -15.09 -8.84 9.35
C ASN A 101 -15.46 -7.98 8.15
N ASP A 102 -15.50 -6.64 8.24
CA ASP A 102 -15.81 -5.79 7.09
C ASP A 102 -14.57 -5.11 6.52
N SER A 103 -14.54 -4.97 5.19
CA SER A 103 -13.55 -4.15 4.49
C SER A 103 -14.19 -3.48 3.27
N GLY A 104 -13.49 -2.50 2.69
CA GLY A 104 -13.89 -1.91 1.41
C GLY A 104 -13.42 -2.75 0.23
N THR A 105 -14.16 -2.70 -0.87
CA THR A 105 -13.74 -3.25 -2.16
C THR A 105 -14.28 -2.40 -3.31
N LEU A 106 -13.56 -2.41 -4.42
CA LEU A 106 -13.89 -1.64 -5.61
C LEU A 106 -14.72 -2.48 -6.57
N TYR A 107 -15.80 -1.88 -7.06
CA TYR A 107 -16.69 -2.52 -8.01
C TYR A 107 -17.37 -1.46 -8.86
N ASN A 108 -17.19 -1.47 -10.19
CA ASN A 108 -17.89 -0.57 -11.11
C ASN A 108 -17.86 0.92 -10.71
N ASN A 109 -16.65 1.47 -10.49
CA ASN A 109 -16.42 2.88 -10.13
C ASN A 109 -16.99 3.28 -8.76
N MET A 110 -17.23 2.29 -7.90
CA MET A 110 -17.85 2.42 -6.61
C MET A 110 -17.03 1.70 -5.54
N VAL A 111 -17.08 2.21 -4.31
CA VAL A 111 -16.52 1.56 -3.11
C VAL A 111 -17.69 0.90 -2.37
N ILE A 112 -17.72 -0.42 -2.36
CA ILE A 112 -18.73 -1.22 -1.66
C ILE A 112 -18.11 -1.88 -0.41
N THR A 113 -18.96 -2.40 0.47
CA THR A 113 -18.53 -3.25 1.57
C THR A 113 -18.36 -4.70 1.13
N GLN A 114 -17.30 -5.34 1.57
CA GLN A 114 -17.19 -6.79 1.67
C GLN A 114 -17.26 -7.22 3.14
N HIS A 115 -17.94 -8.34 3.39
CA HIS A 115 -18.07 -8.95 4.70
C HIS A 115 -17.44 -10.34 4.66
N TYR A 116 -16.31 -10.53 5.34
CA TYR A 116 -15.64 -11.80 5.54
C TYR A 116 -16.52 -12.75 6.36
N THR A 117 -16.62 -13.97 5.86
CA THR A 117 -17.55 -14.99 6.35
C THR A 117 -16.85 -16.24 6.85
N ALA A 118 -15.57 -16.39 6.53
CA ALA A 118 -14.68 -17.43 7.05
C ALA A 118 -13.21 -17.02 6.82
N ASN A 119 -12.31 -17.68 7.54
CA ASN A 119 -10.87 -17.56 7.33
C ASN A 119 -10.50 -17.94 5.89
N TYR A 120 -9.38 -17.41 5.40
CA TYR A 120 -8.81 -17.82 4.12
C TYR A 120 -8.46 -19.31 4.08
N ALA A 121 -8.39 -19.85 2.86
CA ALA A 121 -7.85 -21.17 2.56
C ALA A 121 -6.77 -21.06 1.49
N CYS A 122 -5.87 -22.03 1.48
CA CYS A 122 -4.86 -22.17 0.43
C CYS A 122 -5.11 -23.53 -0.25
N GLU A 123 -5.66 -23.47 -1.45
CA GLU A 123 -6.19 -24.61 -2.19
C GLU A 123 -5.09 -25.33 -2.96
N ASN A 124 -5.21 -26.65 -3.14
CA ASN A 124 -4.24 -27.48 -3.87
C ASN A 124 -2.79 -27.38 -3.32
N THR A 125 -2.64 -27.75 -2.05
CA THR A 125 -1.36 -27.78 -1.29
C THR A 125 -0.41 -28.91 -1.67
N SER A 126 -0.72 -29.69 -2.72
CA SER A 126 -0.02 -30.93 -3.10
C SER A 126 1.49 -30.77 -3.34
N SER A 127 1.99 -29.53 -3.39
CA SER A 127 3.33 -29.28 -3.86
C SER A 127 3.97 -27.98 -3.43
N VAL A 128 3.63 -27.37 -2.29
CA VAL A 128 4.53 -26.31 -1.77
C VAL A 128 5.93 -26.93 -1.52
N GLN A 129 6.02 -28.17 -1.01
CA GLN A 129 7.33 -28.86 -0.89
C GLN A 129 7.81 -29.58 -2.17
N SER A 130 6.92 -30.03 -3.07
CA SER A 130 7.31 -30.77 -4.27
C SER A 130 7.48 -29.91 -5.54
N LEU A 131 7.02 -28.65 -5.54
CA LEU A 131 7.33 -27.66 -6.59
C LEU A 131 8.74 -27.09 -6.44
N PHE A 132 9.32 -27.14 -5.24
CA PHE A 132 10.60 -26.46 -4.91
C PHE A 132 11.74 -27.42 -4.55
N SER A 133 11.65 -28.71 -4.93
CA SER A 133 12.74 -29.66 -4.73
C SER A 133 14.02 -29.16 -5.42
N GLY A 134 15.05 -28.81 -4.64
CA GLY A 134 16.38 -28.42 -5.15
C GLY A 134 16.87 -27.02 -4.77
N LEU A 135 16.08 -26.20 -4.08
CA LEU A 135 16.52 -24.90 -3.55
C LEU A 135 17.03 -25.02 -2.09
N PRO A 136 18.24 -24.54 -1.74
CA PRO A 136 18.79 -24.68 -0.39
C PRO A 136 17.98 -23.89 0.64
N GLY A 137 17.60 -24.52 1.76
CA GLY A 137 16.94 -23.87 2.91
C GLY A 137 15.42 -24.03 3.00
N GLN A 138 14.78 -24.65 2.01
CA GLN A 138 13.32 -24.67 1.85
C GLN A 138 12.55 -25.76 2.63
N GLU A 139 13.24 -26.72 3.24
CA GLU A 139 12.58 -27.87 3.91
C GLU A 139 12.00 -27.55 5.31
N GLN A 140 12.10 -26.30 5.80
CA GLN A 140 11.73 -25.95 7.19
C GLN A 140 10.76 -24.77 7.34
N GLN A 141 10.14 -24.26 6.27
CA GLN A 141 9.51 -22.93 6.27
C GLN A 141 8.08 -22.91 5.73
N SER A 142 7.23 -22.10 6.36
CA SER A 142 5.90 -22.50 6.87
C SER A 142 4.70 -21.76 6.27
N THR A 143 4.47 -21.82 4.96
CA THR A 143 3.20 -21.32 4.41
C THR A 143 2.63 -22.25 3.36
N ASP A 144 1.41 -22.73 3.58
CA ASP A 144 0.64 -23.45 2.56
C ASP A 144 0.18 -22.54 1.40
N CYS A 145 0.47 -21.23 1.50
CA CYS A 145 -0.02 -20.16 0.64
C CYS A 145 1.10 -19.53 -0.19
N GLU A 146 0.88 -19.36 -1.49
CA GLU A 146 1.86 -18.85 -2.43
C GLU A 146 1.28 -17.93 -3.50
N VAL A 147 2.15 -17.09 -4.05
CA VAL A 147 1.95 -16.27 -5.24
C VAL A 147 2.93 -16.74 -6.30
N GLY A 148 2.46 -17.19 -7.45
CA GLY A 148 3.28 -17.61 -8.60
C GLY A 148 2.76 -18.85 -9.30
N VAL A 149 2.02 -19.70 -8.59
CA VAL A 149 1.28 -20.82 -9.14
C VAL A 149 -0.14 -20.76 -8.56
N GLY A 150 -1.14 -20.96 -9.41
CA GLY A 150 -2.54 -20.92 -8.99
C GLY A 150 -3.38 -21.88 -9.79
N VAL A 151 -4.44 -22.38 -9.15
CA VAL A 151 -5.52 -23.12 -9.79
C VAL A 151 -6.81 -22.43 -9.40
N VAL A 152 -7.70 -22.20 -10.36
CA VAL A 152 -9.03 -21.63 -10.09
C VAL A 152 -9.90 -22.72 -9.44
N PRO A 153 -10.27 -22.60 -8.15
CA PRO A 153 -11.08 -23.60 -7.49
C PRO A 153 -12.53 -23.55 -8.02
N SER A 154 -13.21 -24.69 -8.07
CA SER A 154 -14.60 -24.74 -8.54
C SER A 154 -15.54 -23.92 -7.64
N GLY A 155 -16.47 -23.17 -8.23
CA GLY A 155 -17.47 -22.41 -7.47
C GLY A 155 -16.93 -21.13 -6.83
N THR A 156 -15.77 -20.65 -7.28
CA THR A 156 -15.16 -19.40 -6.82
C THR A 156 -15.20 -18.31 -7.90
N LEU A 157 -15.02 -17.05 -7.50
CA LEU A 157 -14.93 -15.89 -8.39
C LEU A 157 -13.58 -15.16 -8.22
N PRO A 158 -13.08 -14.44 -9.24
CA PRO A 158 -11.82 -13.71 -9.11
C PRO A 158 -11.96 -12.53 -8.16
N LEU A 159 -10.99 -12.40 -7.26
CA LEU A 159 -10.70 -11.18 -6.53
C LEU A 159 -9.35 -10.65 -6.99
N PHE A 160 -9.35 -9.45 -7.57
CA PHE A 160 -8.12 -8.77 -7.98
C PHE A 160 -7.54 -7.99 -6.81
N VAL A 161 -6.32 -8.34 -6.43
CA VAL A 161 -5.59 -7.75 -5.30
C VAL A 161 -4.62 -6.72 -5.85
N LEU A 162 -5.01 -5.45 -5.80
CA LEU A 162 -4.25 -4.31 -6.30
C LEU A 162 -3.15 -3.95 -5.30
N THR A 163 -1.92 -4.34 -5.60
CA THR A 163 -0.73 -4.02 -4.79
C THR A 163 -0.01 -2.82 -5.40
N PRO A 164 0.22 -1.71 -4.65
CA PRO A 164 0.89 -0.51 -5.15
C PRO A 164 2.40 -0.73 -5.26
N ALA A 165 2.82 -1.57 -6.20
CA ALA A 165 4.21 -2.00 -6.38
C ALA A 165 5.18 -0.83 -6.63
N TYR A 166 4.69 0.29 -7.16
CA TYR A 166 5.45 1.54 -7.30
C TYR A 166 6.00 2.10 -5.97
N ALA A 167 5.39 1.74 -4.83
CA ALA A 167 5.86 2.12 -3.50
C ALA A 167 7.06 1.27 -3.01
N GLY A 168 7.54 0.34 -3.83
CA GLY A 168 8.70 -0.49 -3.56
C GLY A 168 8.52 -1.38 -2.33
N LEU A 169 9.59 -1.61 -1.57
CA LEU A 169 9.56 -2.54 -0.42
C LEU A 169 8.68 -2.05 0.75
N SER A 170 8.24 -0.79 0.75
CA SER A 170 7.31 -0.28 1.77
C SER A 170 5.95 -1.00 1.73
N ILE A 171 5.61 -1.66 0.62
CA ILE A 171 4.37 -2.43 0.49
C ILE A 171 4.23 -3.52 1.53
N PHE A 172 5.31 -4.04 2.11
CA PHE A 172 5.24 -5.08 3.13
C PHE A 172 4.82 -4.58 4.51
N GLY A 173 4.61 -3.28 4.68
CA GLY A 173 4.16 -2.70 5.95
C GLY A 173 5.26 -2.60 7.02
N TYR A 174 6.49 -3.02 6.72
CA TYR A 174 7.61 -2.95 7.66
C TYR A 174 8.27 -1.57 7.63
N GLN A 175 8.27 -0.85 8.76
CA GLN A 175 8.74 0.55 8.81
C GLN A 175 10.19 0.75 8.36
N PRO A 176 11.15 -0.14 8.68
CA PRO A 176 12.52 -0.03 8.14
C PRO A 176 12.62 -0.15 6.62
N LEU A 177 11.58 -0.66 5.95
CA LEU A 177 11.45 -0.67 4.48
C LEU A 177 10.68 0.56 3.95
N GLY A 178 10.33 1.52 4.82
CA GLY A 178 9.70 2.79 4.45
C GLY A 178 8.18 2.84 4.65
N ALA A 179 7.55 1.82 5.24
CA ALA A 179 6.12 1.87 5.56
C ALA A 179 5.81 2.81 6.74
N THR A 180 4.54 3.23 6.87
CA THR A 180 4.05 3.91 8.08
C THR A 180 3.99 2.95 9.28
N PRO A 181 3.86 3.44 10.53
CA PRO A 181 3.62 2.57 11.70
C PRO A 181 2.43 1.62 11.55
N GLU A 182 1.40 2.08 10.85
CA GLU A 182 0.15 1.36 10.56
C GLU A 182 0.31 0.33 9.43
N GLY A 183 1.47 0.29 8.76
CA GLY A 183 1.77 -0.64 7.68
C GLY A 183 1.35 -0.15 6.28
N PHE A 184 0.95 1.12 6.14
CA PHE A 184 0.67 1.67 4.82
C PHE A 184 1.96 1.92 4.03
N PRO A 185 1.99 1.63 2.72
CA PRO A 185 3.12 1.97 1.87
C PRO A 185 3.32 3.48 1.80
N THR A 186 4.57 3.89 1.55
CA THR A 186 4.88 5.27 1.23
C THR A 186 5.58 5.35 -0.13
N PHE A 187 5.26 6.40 -0.87
CA PHE A 187 5.84 6.69 -2.17
C PHE A 187 6.38 8.11 -2.17
N THR A 188 7.68 8.27 -2.40
CA THR A 188 8.31 9.59 -2.47
C THR A 188 8.60 9.95 -3.92
N TYR A 189 8.00 11.06 -4.37
CA TYR A 189 8.26 11.62 -5.68
C TYR A 189 8.56 13.11 -5.57
N ASN A 190 9.61 13.57 -6.26
CA ASN A 190 10.05 14.97 -6.28
C ASN A 190 10.15 15.62 -4.88
N GLY A 191 10.66 14.88 -3.89
CA GLY A 191 10.82 15.34 -2.51
C GLY A 191 9.54 15.35 -1.66
N THR A 192 8.39 14.96 -2.23
CA THR A 192 7.12 14.82 -1.50
C THR A 192 6.84 13.35 -1.23
N THR A 193 6.53 13.01 0.03
CA THR A 193 6.13 11.65 0.41
C THR A 193 4.61 11.55 0.49
N HIS A 194 4.06 10.61 -0.26
CA HIS A 194 2.65 10.26 -0.30
C HIS A 194 2.44 8.96 0.49
N VAL A 195 1.45 8.95 1.39
CA VAL A 195 0.98 7.71 2.01
C VAL A 195 -0.02 7.08 1.04
N VAL A 196 0.21 5.83 0.67
CA VAL A 196 -0.69 5.08 -0.21
C VAL A 196 -1.69 4.35 0.68
N LEU A 197 -2.93 4.83 0.70
CA LEU A 197 -3.99 4.15 1.44
C LEU A 197 -4.44 2.91 0.66
N THR A 198 -4.61 1.81 1.38
CA THR A 198 -5.10 0.53 0.86
C THR A 198 -6.19 -0.02 1.79
N ASN A 199 -7.03 -0.94 1.31
CA ASN A 199 -8.03 -1.59 2.17
C ASN A 199 -7.37 -2.46 3.24
N CYS A 200 -6.23 -3.04 2.89
CA CYS A 200 -5.38 -3.81 3.77
C CYS A 200 -3.99 -3.18 3.82
N PRO A 201 -3.49 -2.70 4.97
CA PRO A 201 -2.09 -2.35 5.11
C PRO A 201 -1.22 -3.63 5.05
N GLY A 202 0.08 -3.46 4.84
CA GLY A 202 1.00 -4.59 4.76
C GLY A 202 1.15 -5.31 6.10
N MET A 203 1.26 -6.64 6.07
CA MET A 203 1.24 -7.46 7.28
C MET A 203 2.56 -7.44 8.08
N GLY A 204 3.55 -6.65 7.67
CA GLY A 204 4.72 -6.29 8.49
C GLY A 204 4.50 -5.09 9.42
N ALA A 205 3.26 -4.56 9.48
CA ALA A 205 2.88 -3.43 10.34
C ALA A 205 3.31 -3.63 11.79
N SER A 206 3.63 -2.54 12.47
CA SER A 206 3.99 -2.61 13.88
C SER A 206 2.82 -3.09 14.74
N ASN A 207 1.58 -2.68 14.44
CA ASN A 207 0.38 -3.08 15.18
C ASN A 207 -0.42 -4.16 14.42
N PRO A 208 -0.43 -5.42 14.90
CA PRO A 208 -1.18 -6.50 14.25
C PRO A 208 -2.69 -6.27 14.18
N ALA A 209 -3.25 -5.45 15.08
CA ALA A 209 -4.69 -5.15 15.07
C ALA A 209 -5.15 -4.31 13.86
N LEU A 210 -4.20 -3.72 13.12
CA LEU A 210 -4.48 -2.95 11.91
C LEU A 210 -4.32 -3.77 10.62
N MET A 211 -3.83 -5.00 10.72
CA MET A 211 -3.65 -5.90 9.58
C MET A 211 -4.98 -6.55 9.19
N CYS A 212 -5.15 -6.90 7.91
CA CYS A 212 -6.34 -7.66 7.50
C CYS A 212 -6.31 -9.08 8.07
N VAL A 213 -7.24 -9.35 8.98
CA VAL A 213 -7.29 -10.60 9.78
C VAL A 213 -7.57 -11.84 8.94
N ASP A 214 -8.21 -11.67 7.78
CA ASP A 214 -8.60 -12.77 6.89
C ASP A 214 -7.62 -13.02 5.75
N HIS A 215 -6.38 -12.51 5.85
CA HIS A 215 -5.32 -12.77 4.86
C HIS A 215 -4.19 -13.60 5.45
N PRO A 216 -3.48 -14.38 4.60
CA PRO A 216 -2.27 -15.07 5.04
C PRO A 216 -1.24 -14.05 5.52
N PHE A 217 -0.65 -14.31 6.69
CA PHE A 217 0.34 -13.40 7.26
C PHE A 217 1.63 -13.35 6.42
N LEU A 218 2.04 -14.53 5.94
CA LEU A 218 3.20 -14.74 5.08
C LEU A 218 2.77 -15.42 3.79
N LEU A 219 3.44 -15.09 2.70
CA LEU A 219 3.27 -15.68 1.37
C LEU A 219 4.63 -16.02 0.80
N TYR A 220 4.74 -17.19 0.17
CA TYR A 220 5.85 -17.48 -0.72
C TYR A 220 5.67 -16.80 -2.08
N SER A 221 6.76 -16.33 -2.69
CA SER A 221 6.77 -15.88 -4.08
C SER A 221 8.14 -16.06 -4.74
N PRO A 222 8.23 -16.72 -5.90
CA PRO A 222 9.48 -16.80 -6.66
C PRO A 222 9.88 -15.43 -7.23
N TYR A 223 8.93 -14.53 -7.46
CA TYR A 223 9.23 -13.16 -7.91
C TYR A 223 9.96 -12.38 -6.83
N PHE A 224 9.62 -12.60 -5.56
CA PHE A 224 10.33 -11.94 -4.47
C PHE A 224 11.69 -12.56 -4.19
N THR A 225 11.84 -13.87 -4.39
CA THR A 225 13.18 -14.49 -4.39
C THR A 225 14.12 -13.77 -5.37
N ALA A 226 13.63 -13.43 -6.57
CA ALA A 226 14.42 -12.66 -7.53
C ALA A 226 14.75 -11.24 -7.03
N VAL A 227 13.82 -10.58 -6.34
CA VAL A 227 14.05 -9.24 -5.75
C VAL A 227 15.11 -9.30 -4.64
N GLU A 228 15.05 -10.30 -3.76
CA GLU A 228 16.06 -10.51 -2.71
C GLU A 228 17.45 -10.76 -3.31
N GLN A 229 17.53 -11.59 -4.35
CA GLN A 229 18.77 -11.84 -5.08
C GLN A 229 19.33 -10.57 -5.73
N HIS A 230 18.48 -9.77 -6.37
CA HIS A 230 18.86 -8.47 -6.93
C HIS A 230 19.41 -7.51 -5.88
N LEU A 231 18.83 -7.53 -4.67
CA LEU A 231 19.28 -6.73 -3.53
C LEU A 231 20.46 -7.34 -2.76
N GLY A 232 20.90 -8.55 -3.12
CA GLY A 232 21.93 -9.29 -2.40
C GLY A 232 21.53 -9.69 -0.98
N ILE A 233 20.23 -9.74 -0.69
CA ILE A 233 19.68 -10.25 0.57
C ILE A 233 19.86 -11.76 0.55
N LYS A 234 20.46 -12.28 1.62
CA LYS A 234 20.68 -13.71 1.81
C LYS A 234 20.17 -14.05 3.20
N ASN A 235 19.44 -15.15 3.33
CA ASN A 235 18.85 -15.65 4.58
C ASN A 235 17.57 -14.92 5.06
N GLY A 236 16.75 -14.38 4.15
CA GLY A 236 15.45 -13.79 4.49
C GLY A 236 15.49 -12.49 5.33
N LEU A 237 14.35 -12.13 5.92
CA LEU A 237 14.08 -10.89 6.65
C LEU A 237 13.51 -11.16 8.05
N ASN A 238 14.00 -10.43 9.06
CA ASN A 238 13.40 -10.42 10.40
C ASN A 238 12.57 -9.16 10.60
N VAL A 239 11.33 -9.31 11.11
CA VAL A 239 10.44 -8.21 11.45
C VAL A 239 10.02 -8.30 12.91
N THR A 240 10.20 -7.20 13.63
CA THR A 240 9.76 -7.07 15.03
C THR A 240 8.44 -6.32 15.11
N LEU A 241 7.42 -6.98 15.65
CA LEU A 241 6.09 -6.44 15.88
C LEU A 241 6.05 -5.58 17.17
N SER A 242 5.00 -4.76 17.34
CA SER A 242 4.82 -3.88 18.51
C SER A 242 4.71 -4.61 19.84
N ASN A 243 4.29 -5.88 19.83
CA ASN A 243 4.25 -6.74 21.01
C ASN A 243 5.65 -7.30 21.38
N GLY A 244 6.70 -6.92 20.64
CA GLY A 244 8.08 -7.38 20.86
C GLY A 244 8.41 -8.73 20.22
N GLN A 245 7.44 -9.41 19.58
CA GLN A 245 7.67 -10.64 18.85
C GLN A 245 8.46 -10.35 17.57
N THR A 246 9.51 -11.14 17.32
CA THR A 246 10.22 -11.13 16.04
C THR A 246 9.76 -12.33 15.22
N VAL A 247 9.27 -12.06 14.02
CA VAL A 247 8.94 -13.07 13.01
C VAL A 247 10.06 -13.10 11.98
N HIS A 248 10.54 -14.30 11.67
CA HIS A 248 11.45 -14.53 10.56
C HIS A 248 10.64 -14.90 9.32
N ALA A 249 10.84 -14.14 8.25
CA ALA A 249 10.38 -14.48 6.91
C ALA A 249 11.60 -14.92 6.12
N ASP A 250 11.53 -16.11 5.57
CA ASP A 250 12.69 -16.73 4.97
C ASP A 250 12.91 -16.28 3.52
N GLU A 251 13.99 -16.73 2.87
CA GLU A 251 14.22 -16.37 1.47
C GLU A 251 13.04 -16.82 0.58
N GLY A 252 12.48 -15.89 -0.17
CA GLY A 252 11.29 -16.06 -1.00
C GLY A 252 9.96 -16.00 -0.24
N VAL A 253 9.98 -15.87 1.09
CA VAL A 253 8.78 -15.73 1.93
C VAL A 253 8.71 -14.31 2.46
N LEU A 254 7.56 -13.65 2.29
CA LEU A 254 7.37 -12.27 2.73
C LEU A 254 6.00 -12.08 3.37
N PHE A 255 5.87 -11.00 4.11
CA PHE A 255 4.58 -10.53 4.61
C PHE A 255 3.66 -10.27 3.42
N THR A 256 2.37 -10.55 3.59
CA THR A 256 1.39 -10.14 2.58
C THR A 256 1.48 -8.63 2.38
N PRO A 257 1.69 -8.16 1.13
CA PRO A 257 1.84 -6.74 0.86
C PRO A 257 0.51 -6.01 1.07
N ALA A 258 0.58 -4.71 1.30
CA ALA A 258 -0.57 -3.83 1.32
C ALA A 258 -1.31 -3.89 -0.02
N HIS A 259 -2.64 -3.87 0.03
CA HIS A 259 -3.44 -4.01 -1.17
C HIS A 259 -4.88 -3.53 -1.02
N THR A 260 -5.50 -3.28 -2.17
CA THR A 260 -6.91 -2.95 -2.32
C THR A 260 -7.61 -4.01 -3.16
N HIS A 261 -8.86 -4.27 -2.83
CA HIS A 261 -9.66 -5.27 -3.53
C HIS A 261 -10.43 -4.67 -4.70
N LEU A 262 -10.47 -5.40 -5.81
CA LEU A 262 -11.27 -5.11 -6.98
C LEU A 262 -12.01 -6.38 -7.40
N ILE A 263 -13.31 -6.30 -7.59
CA ILE A 263 -14.15 -7.42 -8.02
C ILE A 263 -14.85 -7.14 -9.34
N ALA A 264 -15.13 -8.19 -10.10
CA ALA A 264 -15.85 -8.11 -11.36
C ALA A 264 -17.38 -8.14 -11.19
N THR A 265 -17.86 -8.71 -10.08
CA THR A 265 -19.28 -8.88 -9.79
C THR A 265 -19.53 -8.82 -8.30
N SER A 266 -20.72 -8.37 -7.90
CA SER A 266 -21.19 -8.43 -6.51
C SER A 266 -22.05 -9.68 -6.30
N THR A 267 -21.93 -10.31 -5.13
CA THR A 267 -22.73 -11.48 -4.72
C THR A 267 -23.87 -11.11 -3.78
N GLY A 268 -24.06 -9.83 -3.48
CA GLY A 268 -24.98 -9.40 -2.43
C GLY A 268 -24.64 -10.09 -1.10
N ASN A 269 -25.66 -10.64 -0.43
CA ASN A 269 -25.49 -11.32 0.86
C ASN A 269 -25.00 -12.79 0.73
N SER A 270 -24.68 -13.26 -0.47
CA SER A 270 -24.22 -14.64 -0.67
C SER A 270 -22.71 -14.74 -0.43
N SER A 271 -22.34 -15.56 0.55
CA SER A 271 -20.94 -15.97 0.78
C SER A 271 -20.51 -16.97 -0.28
N ILE A 272 -19.37 -16.70 -0.92
CA ILE A 272 -18.68 -17.60 -1.84
C ILE A 272 -17.17 -17.53 -1.60
N GLY A 273 -16.43 -18.47 -2.19
CA GLY A 273 -14.98 -18.36 -2.27
C GLY A 273 -14.54 -17.41 -3.39
N TRP A 274 -13.46 -16.68 -3.15
CA TRP A 274 -12.85 -15.75 -4.08
C TRP A 274 -11.37 -16.08 -4.25
N TYR A 275 -10.97 -16.50 -5.44
CA TYR A 275 -9.56 -16.80 -5.72
C TYR A 275 -8.80 -15.51 -6.04
N LEU A 276 -7.58 -15.42 -5.52
CA LEU A 276 -6.81 -14.19 -5.60
C LEU A 276 -6.00 -14.12 -6.89
N VAL A 277 -6.14 -12.98 -7.57
CA VAL A 277 -5.27 -12.57 -8.68
C VAL A 277 -4.48 -11.35 -8.20
N VAL A 278 -3.20 -11.54 -7.92
CA VAL A 278 -2.30 -10.45 -7.54
C VAL A 278 -2.04 -9.59 -8.77
N VAL A 279 -2.26 -8.29 -8.61
CA VAL A 279 -2.08 -7.25 -9.60
C VAL A 279 -1.04 -6.26 -9.09
N LEU A 280 0.09 -6.16 -9.77
CA LEU A 280 1.15 -5.21 -9.44
C LEU A 280 0.88 -3.89 -10.16
N VAL A 281 0.48 -2.87 -9.41
CA VAL A 281 0.24 -1.53 -9.91
C VAL A 281 1.58 -0.78 -9.96
N MET A 282 2.03 -0.46 -11.17
CA MET A 282 3.31 0.21 -11.41
C MET A 282 3.15 1.72 -11.63
N ASP A 283 1.97 2.16 -12.03
CA ASP A 283 1.67 3.57 -12.22
C ASP A 283 0.94 4.15 -10.98
N PRO A 284 1.55 5.12 -10.26
CA PRO A 284 0.89 5.76 -9.12
C PRO A 284 -0.37 6.53 -9.48
N ASN A 285 -0.55 6.93 -10.76
CA ASN A 285 -1.69 7.74 -11.18
C ASN A 285 -3.01 6.97 -11.27
N ILE A 286 -2.96 5.64 -11.26
CA ILE A 286 -4.15 4.79 -11.42
C ILE A 286 -4.47 3.98 -10.16
N MET A 287 -3.71 4.15 -9.08
CA MET A 287 -4.01 3.53 -7.80
C MET A 287 -5.20 4.27 -7.15
N PRO A 288 -6.36 3.60 -6.99
CA PRO A 288 -7.54 4.24 -6.43
C PRO A 288 -7.39 4.42 -4.93
N ASN A 289 -7.88 5.55 -4.43
CA ASN A 289 -8.12 5.70 -3.02
C ASN A 289 -9.22 4.69 -2.58
N PRO A 290 -8.96 3.82 -1.59
CA PRO A 290 -9.87 2.75 -1.19
C PRO A 290 -11.16 3.24 -0.53
N ILE A 291 -11.23 4.52 -0.14
CA ILE A 291 -12.39 5.15 0.51
C ILE A 291 -13.25 5.88 -0.52
N THR A 292 -12.62 6.57 -1.48
CA THR A 292 -13.35 7.42 -2.44
C THR A 292 -13.47 6.80 -3.83
N GLY A 293 -12.68 5.78 -4.16
CA GLY A 293 -12.57 5.23 -5.51
C GLY A 293 -11.95 6.19 -6.52
N GLN A 294 -11.28 7.26 -6.08
CA GLN A 294 -10.69 8.26 -6.96
C GLN A 294 -9.18 8.09 -7.05
N CYS A 295 -8.64 8.27 -8.26
CA CYS A 295 -7.21 8.34 -8.50
C CYS A 295 -6.73 9.79 -8.59
N GLN A 296 -5.42 9.99 -8.48
CA GLN A 296 -4.79 11.31 -8.50
C GLN A 296 -3.63 11.30 -9.47
N ASP A 297 -3.44 12.40 -10.20
CA ASP A 297 -2.25 12.64 -11.01
C ASP A 297 -1.09 13.06 -10.09
N VAL A 298 -0.26 12.09 -9.72
CA VAL A 298 0.87 12.24 -8.79
C VAL A 298 2.18 12.43 -9.55
N VAL A 299 2.34 11.71 -10.66
CA VAL A 299 3.58 11.69 -11.46
C VAL A 299 3.27 12.12 -12.89
N PRO A 300 4.04 13.06 -13.48
CA PRO A 300 3.84 13.50 -14.85
C PRO A 300 3.78 12.33 -15.85
N SER A 301 2.76 12.38 -16.69
CA SER A 301 2.43 11.34 -17.66
C SER A 301 2.45 11.89 -19.09
N ASN A 302 2.69 11.00 -20.06
CA ASN A 302 2.57 11.30 -21.49
C ASN A 302 1.14 11.10 -22.01
N LEU A 303 0.24 10.60 -21.17
CA LEU A 303 -1.18 10.43 -21.49
C LEU A 303 -1.92 11.76 -21.32
N THR A 304 -3.00 11.94 -22.07
CA THR A 304 -3.85 13.15 -21.95
C THR A 304 -4.64 13.18 -20.64
N ASP A 305 -5.05 12.01 -20.16
CA ASP A 305 -5.65 11.81 -18.85
C ASP A 305 -4.86 10.70 -18.11
N PRO A 306 -3.96 11.08 -17.19
CA PRO A 306 -3.12 10.13 -16.45
C PRO A 306 -3.94 9.21 -15.53
N THR A 307 -5.17 9.58 -15.22
CA THR A 307 -6.06 8.86 -14.30
C THR A 307 -7.13 8.04 -15.01
N ALA A 308 -7.17 8.04 -16.35
CA ALA A 308 -8.23 7.41 -17.14
C ALA A 308 -8.42 5.91 -16.82
N ASN A 309 -7.33 5.22 -16.48
CA ASN A 309 -7.33 3.81 -16.12
C ASN A 309 -7.41 3.57 -14.60
N CYS A 310 -8.00 4.51 -13.84
CA CYS A 310 -8.20 4.33 -12.40
C CYS A 310 -8.84 2.95 -12.11
N LEU A 311 -8.19 2.16 -11.25
CA LEU A 311 -8.46 0.71 -11.12
C LEU A 311 -9.68 0.40 -10.24
N THR A 312 -10.84 0.89 -10.65
CA THR A 312 -12.12 0.75 -9.94
C THR A 312 -13.12 -0.18 -10.63
N ASN A 313 -12.74 -0.73 -11.78
CA ASN A 313 -13.50 -1.69 -12.57
C ASN A 313 -12.55 -2.54 -13.43
N ILE A 314 -13.04 -3.66 -13.96
CA ILE A 314 -12.22 -4.62 -14.72
C ILE A 314 -11.78 -4.07 -16.07
N THR A 315 -12.59 -3.24 -16.72
CA THR A 315 -12.23 -2.62 -18.01
C THR A 315 -11.03 -1.69 -17.87
N SER A 316 -10.96 -0.90 -16.79
CA SER A 316 -9.77 -0.11 -16.47
C SER A 316 -8.54 -0.99 -16.25
N LEU A 317 -8.69 -2.13 -15.55
CA LEU A 317 -7.60 -3.09 -15.35
C LEU A 317 -7.12 -3.70 -16.67
N GLU A 318 -8.04 -4.14 -17.53
CA GLU A 318 -7.74 -4.67 -18.87
C GLU A 318 -6.97 -3.67 -19.72
N HIS A 319 -7.40 -2.39 -19.70
CA HIS A 319 -6.68 -1.32 -20.39
C HIS A 319 -5.29 -1.07 -19.78
N ALA A 320 -5.19 -0.97 -18.44
CA ALA A 320 -3.94 -0.70 -17.74
C ALA A 320 -2.85 -1.77 -17.99
N MET A 321 -3.23 -3.03 -18.25
CA MET A 321 -2.30 -4.10 -18.63
C MET A 321 -1.63 -3.89 -19.99
N THR A 322 -2.18 -3.02 -20.84
CA THR A 322 -1.69 -2.76 -22.21
C THR A 322 -1.32 -1.30 -22.45
N THR A 323 -1.65 -0.41 -21.51
CA THR A 323 -1.30 1.00 -21.58
C THR A 323 0.12 1.22 -21.09
N TYR A 324 0.89 1.95 -21.90
CA TYR A 324 2.21 2.44 -21.56
C TYR A 324 2.13 3.90 -21.07
N ASP A 325 2.74 4.17 -19.91
CA ASP A 325 2.83 5.52 -19.34
C ASP A 325 4.27 5.85 -18.90
N SER A 326 4.76 7.03 -19.26
CA SER A 326 6.05 7.57 -18.80
C SER A 326 6.11 7.75 -17.28
N ALA A 327 4.96 7.94 -16.61
CA ALA A 327 4.86 8.03 -15.17
C ALA A 327 5.39 6.76 -14.49
N VAL A 328 5.20 5.59 -15.09
CA VAL A 328 5.74 4.31 -14.59
C VAL A 328 7.26 4.38 -14.48
N ILE A 329 7.94 4.76 -15.56
CA ILE A 329 9.41 4.82 -15.57
C ILE A 329 9.92 5.87 -14.57
N ALA A 330 9.26 7.04 -14.53
CA ALA A 330 9.64 8.12 -13.63
C ALA A 330 9.45 7.74 -12.14
N ALA A 331 8.38 7.03 -11.80
CA ALA A 331 8.09 6.57 -10.45
C ALA A 331 9.01 5.43 -10.00
N ASN A 332 9.43 4.57 -10.93
CA ASN A 332 10.03 3.28 -10.59
C ASN A 332 11.54 3.15 -10.87
N ALA A 333 12.21 4.17 -11.40
CA ALA A 333 13.62 4.09 -11.79
C ALA A 333 14.56 3.54 -10.69
N ASN A 334 14.25 3.78 -9.42
CA ASN A 334 15.01 3.29 -8.26
C ASN A 334 14.26 2.23 -7.43
N ASN A 335 13.14 1.71 -7.93
CA ASN A 335 12.33 0.72 -7.26
C ASN A 335 12.86 -0.70 -7.55
N PRO A 336 13.38 -1.43 -6.56
CA PRO A 336 13.97 -2.76 -6.79
C PRO A 336 12.95 -3.80 -7.27
N ILE A 337 11.67 -3.65 -6.92
CA ILE A 337 10.61 -4.54 -7.42
C ILE A 337 10.49 -4.36 -8.93
N TRP A 338 10.32 -3.11 -9.39
CA TRP A 338 10.19 -2.81 -10.81
C TRP A 338 11.46 -3.16 -11.59
N GLN A 339 12.65 -2.84 -11.07
CA GLN A 339 13.91 -3.19 -11.74
C GLN A 339 14.02 -4.70 -11.98
N THR A 340 13.77 -5.50 -10.95
CA THR A 340 13.81 -6.97 -11.04
C THR A 340 12.80 -7.47 -12.08
N LEU A 341 11.57 -6.97 -12.04
CA LEU A 341 10.52 -7.38 -12.97
C LEU A 341 10.79 -6.90 -14.41
N ASN A 342 11.36 -5.71 -14.59
CA ASN A 342 11.70 -5.18 -15.89
C ASN A 342 12.85 -5.94 -16.54
N ASP A 343 13.83 -6.38 -15.76
CA ASP A 343 14.92 -7.21 -16.25
C ASP A 343 14.44 -8.62 -16.61
N ALA A 344 13.52 -9.19 -15.81
CA ALA A 344 13.01 -10.54 -16.03
C ALA A 344 11.90 -10.65 -17.09
N PHE A 345 11.01 -9.66 -17.16
CA PHE A 345 9.79 -9.72 -17.97
C PHE A 345 9.68 -8.59 -19.01
N HIS A 346 10.66 -7.69 -19.08
CA HIS A 346 10.69 -6.57 -20.04
C HIS A 346 9.41 -5.73 -20.03
N VAL A 347 8.87 -5.48 -18.84
CA VAL A 347 7.59 -4.79 -18.63
C VAL A 347 7.60 -3.32 -19.04
N GLY A 348 8.78 -2.71 -19.21
CA GLY A 348 9.00 -1.41 -19.87
C GLY A 348 8.37 -0.24 -19.10
N GLY A 349 7.13 0.08 -19.41
CA GLY A 349 6.36 1.18 -18.81
C GLY A 349 4.86 0.89 -18.74
N LEU A 350 4.50 -0.39 -18.68
CA LEU A 350 3.10 -0.81 -18.49
C LEU A 350 2.58 -0.34 -17.13
N GLN A 351 1.35 0.18 -17.10
CA GLN A 351 0.75 0.69 -15.87
C GLN A 351 0.47 -0.40 -14.83
N VAL A 352 0.13 -1.60 -15.30
CA VAL A 352 -0.13 -2.78 -14.46
C VAL A 352 0.56 -4.01 -15.01
N ILE A 353 1.03 -4.88 -14.11
CA ILE A 353 1.52 -6.21 -14.43
C ILE A 353 0.73 -7.23 -13.60
N VAL A 354 0.22 -8.26 -14.26
CA VAL A 354 -0.39 -9.42 -13.59
C VAL A 354 0.53 -10.61 -13.81
N PRO A 355 1.30 -11.04 -12.78
CA PRO A 355 2.24 -12.13 -12.93
C PRO A 355 1.57 -13.40 -13.50
N GLY A 356 2.19 -13.99 -14.51
CA GLY A 356 1.68 -15.19 -15.19
C GLY A 356 0.68 -14.93 -16.33
N LEU A 357 0.25 -13.68 -16.55
CA LEU A 357 -0.68 -13.33 -17.63
C LEU A 357 -0.01 -12.41 -18.66
N ASN A 358 -0.23 -12.71 -19.94
CA ASN A 358 0.28 -11.91 -21.08
C ASN A 358 -0.85 -11.23 -21.86
N SER A 359 -2.11 -11.47 -21.50
CA SER A 359 -3.29 -10.95 -22.19
C SER A 359 -4.39 -10.61 -21.19
N PRO A 360 -5.07 -9.46 -21.34
CA PRO A 360 -6.25 -9.13 -20.54
C PRO A 360 -7.36 -10.18 -20.64
N ALA A 361 -7.46 -10.89 -21.77
CA ALA A 361 -8.50 -11.91 -22.00
C ALA A 361 -8.44 -13.08 -20.99
N ASP A 362 -7.29 -13.29 -20.34
CA ASP A 362 -7.07 -14.40 -19.41
C ASP A 362 -7.37 -14.02 -17.95
N LEU A 363 -7.66 -12.74 -17.65
CA LEU A 363 -7.87 -12.21 -16.29
C LEU A 363 -8.95 -12.96 -15.52
N MET A 364 -10.05 -13.30 -16.21
CA MET A 364 -11.23 -13.90 -15.58
C MET A 364 -11.12 -15.42 -15.42
N ASN A 365 -10.07 -16.05 -15.95
CA ASN A 365 -9.95 -17.50 -16.01
C ASN A 365 -8.62 -18.03 -15.44
N THR A 366 -7.81 -17.16 -14.84
CA THR A 366 -6.49 -17.50 -14.32
C THR A 366 -6.37 -17.06 -12.87
N SER A 367 -5.73 -17.89 -12.05
CA SER A 367 -5.22 -17.48 -10.74
C SER A 367 -3.70 -17.50 -10.77
N ASN A 368 -3.06 -16.52 -10.14
CA ASN A 368 -1.62 -16.52 -9.89
C ASN A 368 -1.29 -16.73 -8.42
N THR A 369 -2.28 -17.17 -7.64
CA THR A 369 -2.12 -17.60 -6.25
C THR A 369 -2.91 -18.89 -6.01
N ASN A 370 -2.60 -19.56 -4.93
CA ASN A 370 -3.45 -20.63 -4.41
C ASN A 370 -4.39 -20.16 -3.28
N VAL A 371 -4.46 -18.86 -3.03
CA VAL A 371 -5.20 -18.28 -1.91
C VAL A 371 -6.66 -18.04 -2.29
N VAL A 372 -7.56 -18.42 -1.38
CA VAL A 372 -9.00 -18.19 -1.47
C VAL A 372 -9.47 -17.44 -0.24
N LEU A 373 -10.21 -16.35 -0.45
CA LEU A 373 -10.91 -15.61 0.60
C LEU A 373 -12.40 -15.90 0.56
N TYR A 374 -13.07 -15.88 1.70
CA TYR A 374 -14.50 -16.16 1.79
C TYR A 374 -15.25 -14.93 2.28
N PHE A 375 -15.93 -14.25 1.38
CA PHE A 375 -16.73 -13.07 1.72
C PHE A 375 -18.00 -12.97 0.88
N SER A 376 -18.92 -12.17 1.39
CA SER A 376 -20.09 -11.65 0.68
C SER A 376 -19.92 -10.15 0.44
N THR A 377 -20.69 -9.57 -0.47
CA THR A 377 -20.68 -8.13 -0.74
C THR A 377 -22.08 -7.57 -0.48
N PRO A 378 -22.51 -7.45 0.79
CA PRO A 378 -23.86 -7.03 1.10
C PRO A 378 -24.15 -5.66 0.47
N ASN A 379 -25.43 -5.35 0.26
CA ASN A 379 -25.86 -4.03 -0.21
C ASN A 379 -25.71 -2.95 0.89
N MET A 380 -24.51 -2.82 1.42
CA MET A 380 -24.09 -1.82 2.38
C MET A 380 -23.17 -0.84 1.66
N TYR A 381 -23.55 0.45 1.69
CA TYR A 381 -22.89 1.49 0.94
C TYR A 381 -22.90 2.80 1.73
N PRO A 382 -21.76 3.50 1.90
CA PRO A 382 -20.36 3.03 1.76
C PRO A 382 -19.92 2.12 2.93
N PRO A 383 -18.76 1.43 2.86
CA PRO A 383 -18.21 0.72 4.01
C PRO A 383 -18.01 1.65 5.20
N ASN A 384 -18.18 1.12 6.42
CA ASN A 384 -17.66 1.80 7.60
C ASN A 384 -16.14 1.97 7.40
N PRO A 385 -15.61 3.21 7.43
CA PRO A 385 -14.17 3.41 7.37
C PRO A 385 -13.51 2.77 8.60
N ILE A 386 -12.49 1.93 8.37
CA ILE A 386 -11.60 1.39 9.42
C ILE A 386 -10.82 2.55 10.05
#